data_AF-A0A8X7P3J5-F1
#
_entry.id   AF-A0A8X7P3J5-F1
#
_cell.length_a   1.000
_cell.length_b   1.000
_cell.length_c   1.000
_cell.angle_alpha   90.00
_cell.angle_beta   90.00
_cell.angle_gamma   90.00
#
_symmetry.space_group_name_H-M   'P 1'
#
loop_
_entity.id
_entity.type
_entity.pdbx_description
1 polymer ?
#
loop_
_entity_poly.entity_id
_entity_poly.type
_entity_poly.pdbx_seq_one_letter_code
_entity_poly.pdbx_strand_id
1 'polypeptide(L)'
;MERREEVQYPFFTEGPKELLRESRIDIARFSIKRAAVRLQRAKRRRDDPDEDVVNAETKWALKQAKGMVLDCSNFGDDCPLTGCSFSRDGKILATCSLSGVTKLWEMPQVTNKIAVLKDHKGRATDVVFSPVDDCLATASADRTAKLWKTDGTLLQTFEGHLDRLARVAFHPSGKYLGTTSFDKTWRLWDMER
;
A
#
# COMPACT_ATOMS: atom_id res chain seq x y z
N MET A 1 -9.34 6.77 -41.50
CA MET A 1 -9.36 6.97 -40.04
C MET A 1 -10.02 5.75 -39.44
N GLU A 2 -9.23 4.81 -38.93
CA GLU A 2 -9.74 3.59 -38.32
C GLU A 2 -10.44 3.93 -37.01
N ARG A 3 -11.71 3.55 -36.94
CA ARG A 3 -12.57 3.68 -35.76
C ARG A 3 -11.98 2.73 -34.72
N ARG A 4 -11.28 3.26 -33.71
CA ARG A 4 -10.83 2.46 -32.56
C ARG A 4 -12.08 1.83 -31.95
N GLU A 5 -12.20 0.51 -32.06
CA GLU A 5 -13.22 -0.23 -31.34
C GLU A 5 -13.00 0.01 -29.85
N GLU A 6 -13.95 0.69 -29.21
CA GLU A 6 -13.98 0.78 -27.75
C GLU A 6 -14.17 -0.63 -27.23
N VAL A 7 -13.09 -1.25 -26.74
CA VAL A 7 -13.14 -2.54 -26.06
C VAL A 7 -13.98 -2.35 -24.80
N GLN A 8 -15.26 -2.65 -24.90
CA GLN A 8 -16.20 -2.53 -23.80
C GLN A 8 -16.05 -3.77 -22.92
N TYR A 9 -15.29 -3.62 -21.83
CA TYR A 9 -15.14 -4.69 -20.85
C TYR A 9 -16.49 -4.91 -20.14
N PRO A 10 -16.99 -6.15 -20.02
CA PRO A 10 -18.32 -6.45 -19.47
C PRO A 10 -18.52 -6.04 -18.00
N PHE A 11 -17.45 -5.66 -17.30
CA PHE A 11 -17.47 -5.20 -15.91
C PHE A 11 -17.05 -3.72 -15.75
N PHE A 12 -16.81 -2.99 -16.85
CA PHE A 12 -16.59 -1.55 -16.80
C PHE A 12 -17.94 -0.84 -16.65
N THR A 13 -18.53 -0.99 -15.47
CA THR A 13 -19.56 -0.07 -15.02
C THR A 13 -18.91 0.79 -13.95
N GLU A 14 -19.19 2.08 -13.99
CA GLU A 14 -18.79 3.04 -12.95
C GLU A 14 -19.41 2.69 -11.56
N GLY A 15 -19.95 1.48 -11.35
CA GLY A 15 -20.89 1.23 -10.27
C GLY A 15 -22.12 2.16 -10.38
N PRO A 16 -23.02 2.13 -9.40
CA PRO A 16 -24.07 3.15 -9.32
C PRO A 16 -23.42 4.52 -9.09
N LYS A 17 -23.79 5.49 -9.94
CA LYS A 17 -23.21 6.85 -9.96
C LYS A 17 -23.23 7.55 -8.60
N GLU A 18 -24.17 7.18 -7.74
CA GLU A 18 -24.31 7.71 -6.38
C GLU A 18 -23.14 7.31 -5.47
N LEU A 19 -22.72 6.03 -5.51
CA LEU A 19 -21.58 5.55 -4.72
C LEU A 19 -20.27 6.20 -5.17
N LEU A 20 -20.11 6.41 -6.48
CA LEU A 20 -18.98 7.18 -7.00
C LEU A 20 -19.03 8.63 -6.56
N ARG A 21 -20.21 9.23 -6.51
CA ARG A 21 -20.35 10.64 -6.12
C ARG A 21 -19.92 10.85 -4.67
N GLU A 22 -20.36 9.99 -3.77
CA GLU A 22 -19.99 10.05 -2.35
C GLU A 22 -18.48 9.82 -2.15
N SER A 23 -17.95 8.72 -2.69
CA SER A 23 -16.52 8.41 -2.58
C SER A 23 -15.63 9.49 -3.20
N ARG A 24 -15.99 10.04 -4.37
CA ARG A 24 -15.26 11.16 -4.98
C ARG A 24 -15.31 12.42 -4.11
N ILE A 25 -16.44 12.73 -3.48
CA ILE A 25 -16.55 13.88 -2.57
C ILE A 25 -15.65 13.68 -1.34
N ASP A 26 -15.62 12.49 -0.76
CA ASP A 26 -14.79 12.19 0.40
C ASP A 26 -13.29 12.28 0.07
N ILE A 27 -12.87 11.71 -1.06
CA ILE A 27 -11.49 11.80 -1.57
C ILE A 27 -11.13 13.27 -1.86
N ALA A 28 -12.04 14.05 -2.46
CA ALA A 28 -11.83 15.46 -2.74
C ALA A 28 -11.66 16.27 -1.44
N ARG A 29 -12.51 16.06 -0.45
CA ARG A 29 -12.43 16.72 0.86
C ARG A 29 -11.10 16.43 1.56
N PHE A 30 -10.64 15.17 1.54
CA PHE A 30 -9.36 14.78 2.12
C PHE A 30 -8.17 15.42 1.37
N SER A 31 -8.20 15.35 0.04
CA SER A 31 -7.10 15.85 -0.80
C SER A 31 -6.97 17.37 -0.75
N ILE A 32 -8.07 18.13 -0.71
CA ILE A 32 -8.05 19.60 -0.58
C ILE A 32 -7.38 20.02 0.73
N LYS A 33 -7.77 19.41 1.86
CA LYS A 33 -7.15 19.68 3.16
C LYS A 33 -5.65 19.40 3.14
N ARG A 34 -5.25 18.25 2.58
CA ARG A 34 -3.84 17.87 2.47
C ARG A 34 -3.05 18.78 1.54
N ALA A 35 -3.65 19.22 0.43
CA ALA A 35 -3.05 20.17 -0.50
C ALA A 35 -2.82 21.54 0.14
N ALA A 36 -3.79 22.03 0.92
CA ALA A 36 -3.65 23.28 1.67
C ALA A 36 -2.48 23.21 2.68
N VAL A 37 -2.34 22.12 3.44
CA VAL A 37 -1.21 21.92 4.36
C VAL A 37 0.12 21.85 3.62
N ARG A 38 0.17 21.15 2.47
CA ARG A 38 1.38 21.10 1.62
C ARG A 38 1.78 22.49 1.13
N LEU A 39 0.81 23.30 0.69
CA LEU A 39 1.04 24.68 0.26
C LEU A 39 1.51 25.57 1.41
N GLN A 40 0.90 25.45 2.59
CA GLN A 40 1.32 26.20 3.78
C GLN A 40 2.74 25.82 4.22
N ARG A 41 3.11 24.53 4.16
CA ARG A 41 4.48 24.07 4.44
C ARG A 41 5.47 24.63 3.41
N ALA A 42 5.11 24.63 2.13
CA ALA A 42 5.95 25.19 1.07
C ALA A 42 6.14 26.71 1.20
N LYS A 43 5.08 27.45 1.55
CA LYS A 43 5.16 28.90 1.81
C LYS A 43 6.08 29.19 3.00
N ARG A 44 5.90 28.46 4.12
CA ARG A 44 6.77 28.62 5.31
C ARG A 44 8.25 28.43 4.98
N ARG A 45 8.59 27.37 4.23
CA ARG A 45 9.98 27.15 3.77
C ARG A 45 10.51 28.33 2.94
N ARG A 46 9.71 28.77 1.96
CA ARG A 46 10.11 29.89 1.08
C ARG A 46 10.31 31.21 1.84
N ASP A 47 9.48 31.49 2.84
CA ASP A 47 9.44 32.78 3.53
C ASP A 47 10.39 32.83 4.75
N ASP A 48 11.12 31.74 5.05
CA ASP A 48 12.09 31.66 6.15
C ASP A 48 13.47 32.20 5.70
N PRO A 49 13.93 33.36 6.24
CA PRO A 49 15.13 34.05 5.76
C PRO A 49 16.45 33.37 6.18
N ASP A 50 16.41 32.44 7.14
CA ASP A 50 17.58 31.66 7.58
C ASP A 50 17.70 30.31 6.83
N GLU A 51 16.78 30.03 5.89
CA GLU A 51 16.81 28.81 5.08
C GLU A 51 17.88 28.86 3.96
N ASP A 52 19.17 28.72 4.32
CA ASP A 52 20.18 28.09 3.45
C ASP A 52 19.92 26.55 3.29
N VAL A 53 18.64 26.16 3.33
CA VAL A 53 18.15 24.79 3.58
C VAL A 53 18.22 23.89 2.36
N VAL A 54 18.16 24.43 1.14
CA VAL A 54 18.41 23.61 -0.06
C VAL A 54 19.80 22.97 0.03
N ASN A 55 20.77 23.61 0.68
CA ASN A 55 22.08 22.99 0.93
C ASN A 55 22.10 22.15 2.21
N ALA A 56 21.44 22.55 3.29
CA ALA A 56 21.51 21.81 4.56
C ALA A 56 20.67 20.51 4.57
N GLU A 57 19.40 20.53 4.12
CA GLU A 57 18.56 19.33 4.01
C GLU A 57 19.16 18.34 3.01
N THR A 58 19.67 18.82 1.86
CA THR A 58 20.29 17.96 0.86
C THR A 58 21.63 17.40 1.33
N LYS A 59 22.49 18.20 1.98
CA LYS A 59 23.73 17.71 2.60
C LYS A 59 23.45 16.70 3.69
N TRP A 60 22.41 16.93 4.51
CA TRP A 60 22.00 15.99 5.54
C TRP A 60 21.50 14.68 4.93
N ALA A 61 20.62 14.73 3.93
CA ALA A 61 20.12 13.55 3.23
C ALA A 61 21.26 12.78 2.55
N LEU A 62 22.21 13.50 1.95
CA LEU A 62 23.40 12.91 1.33
C LEU A 62 24.35 12.29 2.37
N LYS A 63 24.46 12.89 3.57
CA LYS A 63 25.20 12.31 4.69
C LYS A 63 24.53 11.03 5.21
N GLN A 64 23.20 11.03 5.38
CA GLN A 64 22.45 9.83 5.76
C GLN A 64 22.60 8.75 4.70
N ALA A 65 22.48 9.09 3.41
CA ALA A 65 22.63 8.16 2.32
C ALA A 65 24.04 7.54 2.27
N LYS A 66 25.08 8.34 2.52
CA LYS A 66 26.46 7.84 2.67
C LYS A 66 26.66 6.95 3.90
N GLY A 67 25.84 7.14 4.93
CA GLY A 67 25.88 6.36 6.17
C GLY A 67 24.99 5.12 6.16
N MET A 68 24.27 4.82 5.06
CA MET A 68 23.47 3.60 4.96
C MET A 68 24.39 2.38 4.88
N VAL A 69 24.49 1.65 5.99
CA VAL A 69 25.20 0.38 6.10
C VAL A 69 24.18 -0.74 6.29
N LEU A 70 24.51 -1.94 5.82
CA LEU A 70 23.69 -3.12 6.06
C LEU A 70 23.78 -3.50 7.54
N ASP A 71 22.75 -3.18 8.32
CA ASP A 71 22.70 -3.51 9.74
C ASP A 71 22.36 -4.99 9.98
N CYS A 72 21.41 -5.55 9.21
CA CYS A 72 20.97 -6.93 9.36
C CYS A 72 20.49 -7.55 8.06
N SER A 73 20.67 -8.87 7.94
CA SER A 73 20.13 -9.68 6.85
C SER A 73 19.59 -10.98 7.43
N ASN A 74 18.33 -11.29 7.17
CA ASN A 74 17.66 -12.47 7.72
C ASN A 74 16.96 -13.28 6.64
N PHE A 75 16.89 -14.59 6.86
CA PHE A 75 16.15 -15.49 6.00
C PHE A 75 14.64 -15.27 6.18
N GLY A 76 13.99 -14.83 5.11
CA GLY A 76 12.54 -14.60 5.10
C GLY A 76 11.74 -15.89 5.01
N ASP A 77 11.87 -16.63 3.91
CA ASP A 77 11.14 -17.86 3.62
C ASP A 77 11.93 -18.76 2.65
N ASP A 78 11.49 -20.00 2.47
CA ASP A 78 12.12 -20.97 1.53
C ASP A 78 11.86 -20.61 0.06
N CYS A 79 10.92 -19.69 -0.17
CA CYS A 79 10.59 -19.14 -1.48
C CYS A 79 11.03 -17.66 -1.56
N PRO A 80 11.30 -17.14 -2.77
CA PRO A 80 11.67 -15.75 -2.94
C PRO A 80 10.59 -14.80 -2.38
N LEU A 81 11.03 -13.68 -1.81
CA LEU A 81 10.16 -12.62 -1.34
C LEU A 81 9.76 -11.70 -2.52
N THR A 82 8.50 -11.28 -2.54
CA THR A 82 7.92 -10.46 -3.62
C THR A 82 7.73 -9.01 -3.25
N GLY A 83 7.54 -8.73 -1.96
CA GLY A 83 7.26 -7.39 -1.47
C GLY A 83 7.52 -7.26 0.02
N CYS A 84 7.69 -6.02 0.45
CA CYS A 84 7.81 -5.64 1.85
C CYS A 84 7.12 -4.30 2.10
N SER A 85 6.62 -4.12 3.32
CA SER A 85 6.03 -2.85 3.78
C SER A 85 6.33 -2.65 5.25
N PHE A 86 6.62 -1.41 5.63
CA PHE A 86 6.74 -1.00 7.03
C PHE A 86 5.38 -0.63 7.60
N SER A 87 5.19 -0.88 8.89
CA SER A 87 4.08 -0.31 9.64
C SER A 87 4.28 1.19 9.84
N ARG A 88 3.17 1.88 10.13
CA ARG A 88 3.17 3.33 10.38
C ARG A 88 4.16 3.76 11.47
N ASP A 89 4.30 2.94 12.51
CA ASP A 89 5.21 3.19 13.64
C ASP A 89 6.67 2.82 13.34
N GLY A 90 6.94 2.14 12.22
CA GLY A 90 8.28 1.64 11.85
C GLY A 90 8.77 0.45 12.67
N LYS A 91 7.96 -0.05 13.61
CA LYS A 91 8.31 -1.19 14.49
C LYS A 91 8.09 -2.55 13.85
N ILE A 92 7.26 -2.64 12.80
CA ILE A 92 6.92 -3.92 12.17
C ILE A 92 7.26 -3.83 10.68
N LEU A 93 7.89 -4.90 10.18
CA LEU A 93 8.08 -5.13 8.76
C LEU A 93 7.19 -6.30 8.34
N ALA A 94 6.38 -6.12 7.31
CA ALA A 94 5.69 -7.20 6.63
C ALA A 94 6.50 -7.60 5.40
N THR A 95 6.66 -8.91 5.19
CA THR A 95 7.25 -9.48 3.98
C THR A 95 6.30 -10.52 3.39
N CYS A 96 6.09 -10.50 2.08
CA CYS A 96 5.33 -11.53 1.38
C CYS A 96 6.25 -12.41 0.54
N SER A 97 5.90 -13.70 0.42
CA SER A 97 6.68 -14.69 -0.33
C SER A 97 5.84 -15.40 -1.39
N LEU A 98 6.53 -16.01 -2.37
CA LEU A 98 5.88 -16.83 -3.40
C LEU A 98 5.15 -18.05 -2.83
N SER A 99 5.40 -18.45 -1.59
CA SER A 99 4.67 -19.55 -0.95
C SER A 99 3.22 -19.19 -0.63
N GLY A 100 2.83 -17.91 -0.77
CA GLY A 100 1.50 -17.41 -0.35
C GLY A 100 1.48 -16.93 1.09
N VAL A 101 2.61 -17.03 1.79
CA VAL A 101 2.72 -16.67 3.19
C VAL A 101 3.21 -15.23 3.31
N THR A 102 2.59 -14.49 4.24
CA THR A 102 3.10 -13.19 4.66
C THR A 102 3.58 -13.29 6.10
N LYS A 103 4.80 -12.84 6.37
CA LYS A 103 5.42 -12.87 7.70
C LYS A 103 5.56 -11.45 8.21
N LEU A 104 5.30 -11.27 9.50
CA LEU A 104 5.52 -10.02 10.22
C LEU A 104 6.73 -10.16 11.14
N TRP A 105 7.62 -9.17 11.06
CA TRP A 105 8.88 -9.12 11.79
C TRP A 105 8.88 -7.90 12.69
N GLU A 106 9.38 -8.08 13.91
CA GLU A 106 9.67 -6.96 14.80
C GLU A 106 10.98 -6.29 14.36
N MET A 107 10.99 -4.96 14.33
CA MET A 107 12.14 -4.12 14.03
C MET A 107 12.48 -3.27 15.27
N PRO A 108 13.76 -3.03 15.56
CA PRO A 108 14.94 -3.38 14.74
C PRO A 108 15.48 -4.80 14.96
N GLN A 109 15.00 -5.54 15.98
CA GLN A 109 15.46 -6.88 16.30
C GLN A 109 14.69 -7.94 15.48
N VAL A 110 15.18 -8.22 14.27
CA VAL A 110 14.55 -9.13 13.28
C VAL A 110 14.47 -10.60 13.74
N THR A 111 14.97 -10.95 14.93
CA THR A 111 14.98 -12.31 15.45
C THR A 111 13.59 -12.85 15.76
N ASN A 112 12.60 -11.98 16.03
CA ASN A 112 11.24 -12.38 16.40
C ASN A 112 10.25 -12.25 15.24
N LYS A 113 9.67 -13.39 14.87
CA LYS A 113 8.48 -13.46 14.00
C LYS A 113 7.26 -13.22 14.88
N ILE A 114 6.49 -12.17 14.58
CA ILE A 114 5.29 -11.81 15.34
C ILE A 114 4.12 -12.70 14.91
N ALA A 115 3.83 -12.70 13.61
CA ALA A 115 2.70 -13.41 13.05
C ALA A 115 3.00 -13.93 11.64
N VAL A 116 2.26 -14.96 11.25
CA VAL A 116 2.38 -15.59 9.94
C VAL A 116 0.99 -15.76 9.34
N LEU A 117 0.74 -15.05 8.24
CA LEU A 117 -0.54 -15.01 7.53
C LEU A 117 -0.55 -16.11 6.47
N LYS A 118 -1.37 -17.15 6.66
CA LYS A 118 -1.39 -18.37 5.83
C LYS A 118 -2.81 -18.73 5.35
N ASP A 119 -3.44 -17.85 4.58
CA ASP A 119 -4.77 -18.15 4.01
C ASP A 119 -4.81 -18.04 2.48
N HIS A 120 -3.79 -17.45 1.85
CA HIS A 120 -3.72 -17.42 0.40
C HIS A 120 -3.43 -18.80 -0.16
N LYS A 121 -4.21 -19.19 -1.17
CA LYS A 121 -4.07 -20.47 -1.89
C LYS A 121 -3.03 -20.40 -3.02
N GLY A 122 -2.61 -19.18 -3.35
CA GLY A 122 -1.64 -18.88 -4.40
C GLY A 122 -0.49 -18.04 -3.88
N ARG A 123 0.42 -17.68 -4.79
CA ARG A 123 1.61 -16.88 -4.47
C ARG A 123 1.20 -15.48 -4.02
N ALA A 124 1.73 -15.00 -2.90
CA ALA A 124 1.51 -13.63 -2.47
C ALA A 124 2.34 -12.69 -3.36
N THR A 125 1.69 -11.71 -3.97
CA THR A 125 2.33 -10.81 -4.92
C THR A 125 2.73 -9.49 -4.29
N ASP A 126 1.99 -9.03 -3.27
CA ASP A 126 2.24 -7.75 -2.63
C ASP A 126 1.70 -7.70 -1.20
N VAL A 127 2.27 -6.82 -0.37
CA VAL A 127 1.78 -6.53 0.98
C VAL A 127 1.95 -5.05 1.29
N VAL A 128 0.93 -4.43 1.87
CA VAL A 128 0.93 -3.01 2.23
C VAL A 128 0.26 -2.81 3.58
N PHE A 129 0.86 -2.00 4.45
CA PHE A 129 0.24 -1.57 5.71
C PHE A 129 -0.75 -0.42 5.47
N SER A 130 -1.81 -0.39 6.28
CA SER A 130 -2.68 0.78 6.34
C SER A 130 -1.90 1.98 6.90
N PRO A 131 -2.05 3.18 6.31
CA PRO A 131 -1.41 4.38 6.80
C PRO A 131 -2.09 4.96 8.04
N VAL A 132 -3.27 4.46 8.41
CA VAL A 132 -4.09 4.98 9.52
C VAL A 132 -4.25 3.94 10.63
N ASP A 133 -4.67 2.73 10.27
CA ASP A 133 -5.02 1.66 11.21
C ASP A 133 -3.91 0.60 11.32
N ASP A 134 -3.91 -0.17 12.41
CA ASP A 134 -3.01 -1.33 12.60
C ASP A 134 -3.50 -2.56 11.82
N CYS A 135 -3.70 -2.37 10.51
CA CYS A 135 -4.12 -3.39 9.57
C CYS A 135 -3.16 -3.42 8.38
N LEU A 136 -3.18 -4.53 7.66
CA LEU A 136 -2.40 -4.70 6.44
C LEU A 136 -3.22 -5.45 5.39
N ALA A 137 -2.96 -5.14 4.13
CA ALA A 137 -3.59 -5.80 3.00
C ALA A 137 -2.54 -6.61 2.23
N THR A 138 -2.92 -7.82 1.82
CA THR A 138 -2.11 -8.70 0.98
C THR A 138 -2.81 -8.92 -0.35
N ALA A 139 -2.03 -9.01 -1.43
CA ALA A 139 -2.50 -9.43 -2.74
C ALA A 139 -1.89 -10.79 -3.10
N SER A 140 -2.65 -11.57 -3.87
CA SER A 140 -2.22 -12.91 -4.27
C SER A 140 -2.60 -13.27 -5.69
N ALA A 141 -1.85 -14.24 -6.22
CA ALA A 141 -2.14 -14.89 -7.49
C ALA A 141 -3.40 -15.77 -7.45
N ASP A 142 -3.98 -16.02 -6.27
CA ASP A 142 -5.29 -16.67 -6.14
C ASP A 142 -6.49 -15.79 -6.55
N ARG A 143 -6.22 -14.56 -7.01
CA ARG A 143 -7.19 -13.54 -7.46
C ARG A 143 -7.92 -12.83 -6.31
N THR A 144 -7.46 -13.02 -5.08
CA THR A 144 -8.03 -12.39 -3.89
C THR A 144 -7.05 -11.43 -3.24
N ALA A 145 -7.57 -10.29 -2.77
CA ALA A 145 -6.87 -9.46 -1.81
C ALA A 145 -7.46 -9.76 -0.43
N LYS A 146 -6.64 -9.75 0.62
CA LYS A 146 -7.08 -10.04 1.99
C LYS A 146 -6.64 -8.92 2.92
N LEU A 147 -7.52 -8.52 3.83
CA LEU A 147 -7.23 -7.58 4.91
C LEU A 147 -6.99 -8.33 6.20
N TRP A 148 -5.95 -7.96 6.92
CA TRP A 148 -5.52 -8.60 8.16
C TRP A 148 -5.29 -7.60 9.27
N LYS A 149 -5.49 -8.05 10.51
CA LYS A 149 -4.89 -7.43 11.69
C LYS A 149 -3.43 -7.85 11.82
N THR A 150 -2.65 -7.04 12.53
CA THR A 150 -1.28 -7.36 12.93
C THR A 150 -1.15 -8.67 13.70
N ASP A 151 -2.20 -9.06 14.43
CA ASP A 151 -2.24 -10.30 15.22
C ASP A 151 -2.43 -11.56 14.35
N GLY A 152 -2.60 -11.39 13.04
CA GLY A 152 -2.80 -12.47 12.08
C GLY A 152 -4.25 -12.85 11.81
N THR A 153 -5.21 -12.14 12.40
CA THR A 153 -6.63 -12.35 12.13
C THR A 153 -7.00 -11.83 10.75
N LEU A 154 -7.64 -12.68 9.93
CA LEU A 154 -8.24 -12.29 8.67
C LEU A 154 -9.52 -11.48 8.94
N LEU A 155 -9.59 -10.26 8.43
CA LEU A 155 -10.76 -9.38 8.57
C LEU A 155 -11.71 -9.49 7.39
N GLN A 156 -11.17 -9.45 6.17
CA GLN A 156 -11.98 -9.43 4.96
C GLN A 156 -11.22 -10.05 3.80
N THR A 157 -11.96 -10.70 2.89
CA THR A 157 -11.44 -11.17 1.60
C THR A 157 -12.15 -10.42 0.50
N PHE A 158 -11.40 -9.77 -0.38
CA PHE A 158 -11.87 -9.08 -1.57
C PHE A 158 -11.79 -10.02 -2.76
N GLU A 159 -12.94 -10.51 -3.18
CA GLU A 159 -13.12 -11.36 -4.35
C GLU A 159 -13.79 -10.57 -5.47
N GLY A 160 -13.42 -10.86 -6.72
CA GLY A 160 -14.02 -10.21 -7.90
C GLY A 160 -13.08 -10.02 -9.08
N HIS A 161 -11.77 -10.14 -8.88
CA HIS A 161 -10.81 -10.18 -9.99
C HIS A 161 -10.87 -11.50 -10.75
N LEU A 162 -10.71 -11.42 -12.08
CA LEU A 162 -10.77 -12.60 -12.96
C LEU A 162 -9.40 -13.28 -13.12
N ASP A 163 -8.33 -12.54 -12.83
CA ASP A 163 -6.94 -12.99 -12.93
C ASP A 163 -6.13 -12.49 -11.72
N ARG A 164 -4.91 -13.02 -11.57
CA ARG A 164 -4.00 -12.76 -10.45
C ARG A 164 -3.82 -11.27 -10.18
N LEU A 165 -3.71 -10.92 -8.91
CA LEU A 165 -3.43 -9.56 -8.49
C LEU A 165 -1.94 -9.25 -8.68
N ALA A 166 -1.65 -8.04 -9.16
CA ALA A 166 -0.30 -7.54 -9.31
C ALA A 166 0.17 -6.80 -8.06
N ARG A 167 -0.60 -5.80 -7.61
CA ARG A 167 -0.27 -4.90 -6.50
C ARG A 167 -1.51 -4.44 -5.75
N VAL A 168 -1.32 -4.01 -4.50
CA VAL A 168 -2.33 -3.42 -3.63
C VAL A 168 -1.82 -2.07 -3.13
N ALA A 169 -2.72 -1.11 -2.91
CA ALA A 169 -2.36 0.17 -2.30
C ALA A 169 -3.50 0.73 -1.45
N PHE A 170 -3.18 1.23 -0.27
CA PHE A 170 -4.14 1.99 0.54
C PHE A 170 -4.23 3.43 0.08
N HIS A 171 -5.44 3.98 0.10
CA HIS A 171 -5.61 5.41 0.08
C HIS A 171 -5.05 6.01 1.39
N PRO A 172 -4.41 7.19 1.36
CA PRO A 172 -3.80 7.78 2.56
C PRO A 172 -4.76 8.08 3.71
N SER A 173 -6.07 8.03 3.48
CA SER A 173 -7.08 8.13 4.55
C SER A 173 -7.40 6.79 5.23
N GLY A 174 -6.87 5.66 4.78
CA GLY A 174 -7.18 4.32 5.30
C GLY A 174 -8.51 3.71 4.78
N LYS A 175 -9.49 4.56 4.45
CA LYS A 175 -10.85 4.16 4.03
C LYS A 175 -10.95 3.35 2.73
N TYR A 176 -10.02 3.52 1.80
CA TYR A 176 -10.11 2.86 0.49
C TYR A 176 -8.89 1.99 0.21
N LEU A 177 -9.13 0.86 -0.45
CA LEU A 177 -8.10 -0.05 -0.93
C LEU A 177 -8.15 -0.14 -2.45
N GLY A 178 -7.05 0.17 -3.12
CA GLY A 178 -6.87 -0.04 -4.56
C GLY A 178 -6.22 -1.40 -4.83
N THR A 179 -6.78 -2.16 -5.76
CA THR A 179 -6.22 -3.43 -6.24
C THR A 179 -6.00 -3.36 -7.74
N THR A 180 -4.89 -3.92 -8.21
CA THR A 180 -4.55 -4.00 -9.65
C THR A 180 -4.38 -5.47 -10.04
N SER A 181 -4.88 -5.86 -11.21
CA SER A 181 -4.84 -7.25 -11.66
C SER A 181 -4.40 -7.37 -13.12
N PHE A 182 -3.93 -8.58 -13.45
CA PHE A 182 -3.63 -8.99 -14.82
C PHE A 182 -4.89 -9.15 -15.70
N ASP A 183 -6.10 -9.08 -15.12
CA ASP A 183 -7.37 -9.01 -15.85
C ASP A 183 -7.58 -7.69 -16.61
N LYS A 184 -6.55 -6.83 -16.66
CA LYS A 184 -6.52 -5.49 -17.26
C LYS A 184 -7.42 -4.48 -16.55
N THR A 185 -7.86 -4.80 -15.32
CA THR A 185 -8.67 -3.90 -14.50
C THR A 185 -7.97 -3.56 -13.18
N TRP A 186 -8.31 -2.39 -12.66
CA TRP A 186 -8.07 -2.03 -11.27
C TRP A 186 -9.42 -1.86 -10.59
N ARG A 187 -9.48 -2.16 -9.29
CA ARG A 187 -10.68 -1.99 -8.48
C ARG A 187 -10.37 -1.15 -7.26
N LEU A 188 -11.37 -0.41 -6.80
CA LEU A 188 -11.32 0.37 -5.57
C LEU A 188 -12.36 -0.18 -4.62
N TRP A 189 -11.93 -0.56 -3.43
CA TRP A 189 -12.77 -1.12 -2.37
C TRP A 189 -12.95 -0.08 -1.28
N ASP A 190 -14.17 0.05 -0.78
CA ASP A 190 -14.49 0.84 0.42
C ASP A 190 -14.42 -0.10 1.63
N MET A 191 -13.64 0.28 2.64
CA MET A 191 -13.38 -0.54 3.83
C MET A 191 -14.42 -0.35 4.93
N GLU A 192 -15.27 0.68 4.82
CA GLU A 192 -16.28 1.03 5.83
C GLU A 192 -17.68 0.49 5.52
N ARG A 193 -17.86 -0.25 4.42
CA ARG A 193 -19.14 -0.78 3.95
C ARG A 193 -19.13 -2.29 3.85
#